data_AF-A0A4Y2XAD0-F1
#
_entry.id   AF-A0A4Y2XAD0-F1
#
_cell.length_a   1.000
_cell.length_b   1.000
_cell.length_c   1.000
_cell.angle_alpha   90.00
_cell.angle_beta   90.00
_cell.angle_gamma   90.00
#
_symmetry.space_group_name_H-M   'P 1'
#
loop_
_entity.id
_entity.type
_entity.pdbx_description
1 polymer ?
#
loop_
_entity_poly.entity_id
_entity_poly.type
_entity_poly.pdbx_seq_one_letter_code
_entity_poly.pdbx_strand_id
1 'polypeptide(L)'
;NAILPKGTTIHCHIQSLHRDPEWFPNPEAFDPDRFSPENVLKRHPFAYIPFSAGPRNCIGESCFQIFKKSFAIHQLTLSIQCFTQLTKGNTFTTMRYICVVTFFRH
;
A
#
# COMPACT_ATOMS: atom_id res chain seq x y z
N ASN A 1 -28.69 -18.33 -16.23
CA ASN A 1 -29.19 -16.95 -16.46
C ASN A 1 -30.23 -16.61 -15.42
N ALA A 2 -29.97 -15.58 -14.61
CA ALA A 2 -30.93 -15.03 -13.65
C ALA A 2 -31.31 -13.62 -14.10
N ILE A 3 -32.59 -13.27 -13.99
CA ILE A 3 -33.10 -11.91 -14.26
C ILE A 3 -33.29 -11.23 -12.90
N LEU A 4 -32.62 -10.10 -12.69
CA LEU A 4 -32.69 -9.34 -11.44
C LEU A 4 -33.73 -8.21 -11.57
N PRO A 5 -34.78 -8.16 -10.71
CA PRO A 5 -35.76 -7.09 -10.76
C PRO A 5 -35.16 -5.74 -10.33
N LYS A 6 -35.75 -4.65 -10.80
CA LYS A 6 -35.35 -3.28 -10.41
C LYS A 6 -35.48 -3.10 -8.89
N GLY A 7 -34.46 -2.49 -8.28
CA GLY A 7 -34.42 -2.27 -6.83
C GLY A 7 -33.78 -3.41 -6.04
N THR A 8 -33.29 -4.47 -6.71
CA THR A 8 -32.53 -5.53 -6.04
C THR A 8 -31.24 -4.97 -5.44
N THR A 9 -31.02 -5.23 -4.16
CA THR A 9 -29.74 -4.94 -3.49
C THR A 9 -28.69 -5.94 -3.93
N ILE A 10 -27.58 -5.45 -4.45
CA ILE A 10 -26.43 -6.27 -4.83
C ILE A 10 -25.29 -5.92 -3.88
N HIS A 11 -24.68 -6.94 -3.31
CA HIS A 11 -23.53 -6.78 -2.42
C HIS A 11 -22.28 -7.34 -3.09
N CYS A 12 -21.26 -6.51 -3.24
CA CYS A 12 -19.93 -6.97 -3.66
C CYS A 12 -19.18 -7.50 -2.44
N HIS A 13 -18.98 -8.81 -2.36
CA HIS A 13 -18.17 -9.44 -1.32
C HIS A 13 -16.67 -9.24 -1.60
N ILE A 14 -16.18 -8.02 -1.34
CA ILE A 14 -14.79 -7.61 -1.58
C ILE A 14 -13.80 -8.50 -0.82
N GLN A 15 -14.14 -8.92 0.40
CA GLN A 15 -13.29 -9.81 1.19
C GLN A 15 -13.09 -11.18 0.52
N SER A 16 -14.15 -11.77 -0.03
CA SER A 16 -14.07 -13.04 -0.73
C SER A 16 -13.27 -12.89 -2.03
N LEU A 17 -13.45 -11.77 -2.73
CA LEU A 17 -12.71 -11.45 -3.96
C LEU A 17 -11.20 -11.29 -3.72
N HIS A 18 -10.79 -10.62 -2.65
CA HIS A 18 -9.36 -10.44 -2.32
C HIS A 18 -8.70 -11.71 -1.76
N ARG A 19 -9.51 -12.71 -1.40
CA ARG A 19 -9.05 -13.99 -0.87
C ARG A 19 -9.34 -15.16 -1.80
N ASP A 20 -9.68 -14.85 -3.05
CA ASP A 20 -9.93 -15.87 -4.05
C ASP A 20 -8.62 -16.61 -4.36
N PRO A 21 -8.52 -17.92 -4.08
CA PRO A 21 -7.30 -18.69 -4.30
C PRO A 21 -6.91 -18.79 -5.78
N GLU A 22 -7.82 -18.52 -6.72
CA GLU A 22 -7.53 -18.46 -8.16
C GLU A 22 -6.56 -17.31 -8.48
N TRP A 23 -6.72 -16.17 -7.81
CA TRP A 23 -5.93 -14.96 -8.04
C TRP A 23 -4.87 -14.71 -6.95
N PHE A 24 -5.08 -15.26 -5.75
CA PHE A 24 -4.24 -15.06 -4.57
C PHE A 24 -3.90 -16.42 -3.94
N PRO A 25 -2.85 -17.12 -4.43
CA PRO A 25 -2.42 -18.38 -3.82
C PRO A 25 -2.03 -18.14 -2.35
N ASN A 26 -2.52 -18.97 -1.42
CA ASN A 26 -2.38 -18.79 0.03
C ASN A 26 -2.93 -17.44 0.55
N PRO A 27 -4.23 -17.14 0.40
CA PRO A 27 -4.81 -15.81 0.65
C PRO A 27 -4.71 -15.32 2.10
N GLU A 28 -4.57 -16.22 3.08
CA GLU A 28 -4.45 -15.87 4.50
C GLU A 28 -3.01 -15.48 4.91
N ALA A 29 -2.01 -15.79 4.08
CA ALA A 29 -0.62 -15.43 4.34
C ALA A 29 -0.32 -14.00 3.86
N PHE A 30 0.35 -13.22 4.70
CA PHE A 30 0.87 -11.91 4.29
C PHE A 30 2.09 -12.09 3.40
N ASP A 31 1.95 -11.72 2.12
CA ASP A 31 2.96 -11.89 1.09
C ASP A 31 3.06 -10.60 0.25
N PRO A 32 4.11 -9.78 0.46
CA PRO A 32 4.27 -8.50 -0.24
C PRO A 32 4.59 -8.66 -1.73
N ASP A 33 5.17 -9.79 -2.15
CA ASP A 33 5.61 -10.02 -3.54
C ASP A 33 4.43 -10.16 -4.51
N ARG A 34 3.22 -10.39 -4.00
CA ARG A 34 1.97 -10.39 -4.78
C ARG A 34 1.66 -9.04 -5.42
N PHE A 35 2.18 -7.96 -4.85
CA PHE A 35 1.99 -6.60 -5.35
C PHE A 35 3.18 -6.10 -6.16
N SER A 36 4.11 -6.99 -6.53
CA SER A 36 5.18 -6.69 -7.48
C SER A 36 4.60 -6.30 -8.85
N PRO A 37 5.29 -5.44 -9.63
CA PRO A 37 4.80 -4.98 -10.92
C PRO A 37 4.44 -6.14 -11.87
N GLU A 38 5.26 -7.19 -11.88
CA GLU A 38 5.07 -8.36 -12.73
C GLU A 38 3.80 -9.15 -12.39
N ASN A 39 3.52 -9.35 -11.09
CA ASN A 39 2.35 -10.08 -10.63
C ASN A 39 1.06 -9.26 -10.79
N VAL A 40 1.14 -7.94 -10.57
CA VAL A 40 0.00 -7.04 -10.79
C VAL A 40 -0.42 -7.02 -12.26
N LEU A 41 0.53 -7.05 -13.20
CA LEU A 41 0.24 -7.08 -14.64
C LEU A 41 -0.45 -8.36 -15.10
N LYS A 42 -0.14 -9.51 -14.47
CA LYS A 42 -0.75 -10.81 -14.79
C LYS A 42 -2.17 -10.96 -14.22
N ARG A 43 -2.51 -10.18 -13.19
CA ARG A 43 -3.78 -10.29 -12.48
C ARG A 43 -4.88 -9.51 -13.21
N HIS A 44 -6.11 -10.02 -13.13
CA HIS A 44 -7.27 -9.29 -13.65
C HIS A 44 -7.45 -7.93 -12.91
N PRO A 45 -7.72 -6.82 -13.63
CA PRO A 45 -7.81 -5.48 -13.02
C PRO A 45 -8.85 -5.37 -11.89
N PHE A 46 -9.93 -6.16 -11.96
CA PHE A 46 -10.99 -6.16 -10.95
C PHE A 46 -10.80 -7.20 -9.84
N ALA A 47 -9.73 -8.00 -9.85
CA ALA A 47 -9.46 -8.96 -8.76
C ALA A 47 -9.00 -8.27 -7.47
N TYR A 48 -8.54 -7.02 -7.54
CA TYR A 48 -8.10 -6.25 -6.37
C TYR A 48 -8.72 -4.84 -6.36
N ILE A 49 -9.84 -4.72 -5.66
CA ILE A 49 -10.64 -3.49 -5.55
C ILE A 49 -10.82 -3.04 -4.07
N PRO A 50 -9.75 -2.61 -3.37
CA PRO A 50 -9.81 -2.22 -1.96
C PRO A 50 -10.74 -1.04 -1.68
N PHE A 51 -11.00 -0.21 -2.68
CA PHE A 51 -11.85 0.97 -2.58
C PHE A 51 -13.08 0.90 -3.49
N SER A 52 -13.51 -0.32 -3.86
CA SER A 52 -14.50 -0.58 -4.92
C SER A 52 -13.95 -0.22 -6.31
N ALA A 53 -14.79 -0.33 -7.33
CA ALA A 53 -14.48 0.06 -8.70
C ALA A 53 -15.74 0.48 -9.47
N GLY A 54 -15.56 1.13 -10.63
CA GLY A 54 -16.65 1.58 -11.49
C GLY A 54 -17.36 2.85 -10.97
N PRO A 55 -18.66 3.04 -11.28
CA PRO A 55 -19.38 4.30 -11.00
C PRO A 55 -19.61 4.57 -9.50
N ARG A 56 -19.40 3.56 -8.64
CA ARG A 56 -19.53 3.66 -7.18
C ARG A 56 -18.18 3.39 -6.49
N ASN A 57 -17.10 3.87 -7.12
CA ASN A 57 -15.77 3.90 -6.52
C ASN A 57 -15.72 4.89 -5.34
N CYS A 58 -14.85 4.64 -4.37
CA CYS A 58 -14.55 5.56 -3.29
C CYS A 58 -14.03 6.90 -3.83
N ILE A 59 -14.69 7.99 -3.46
CA ILE A 59 -14.26 9.36 -3.79
C ILE A 59 -12.85 9.65 -3.24
N GLY A 60 -12.47 9.00 -2.13
CA GLY A 60 -11.18 9.19 -1.46
C GLY A 60 -10.01 8.42 -2.08
N GLU A 61 -10.22 7.57 -3.09
CA GLU A 61 -9.14 6.75 -3.66
C GLU A 61 -8.01 7.63 -4.19
N SER A 62 -8.32 8.64 -5.01
CA SER A 62 -7.32 9.55 -5.59
C SER A 62 -6.51 10.27 -4.51
N CYS A 63 -7.19 10.72 -3.46
CA CYS A 63 -6.58 11.39 -2.31
C CYS A 63 -5.60 10.44 -1.60
N PHE A 64 -6.03 9.21 -1.32
CA PHE A 64 -5.20 8.18 -0.71
C PHE A 64 -3.97 7.84 -1.56
N GLN A 65 -4.10 7.72 -2.88
CA GLN A 65 -2.98 7.44 -3.77
C GLN A 65 -1.93 8.56 -3.75
N ILE A 66 -2.36 9.82 -3.69
CA ILE A 66 -1.46 10.98 -3.56
C ILE A 66 -0.73 10.91 -2.21
N PHE A 67 -1.46 10.72 -1.12
CA PHE A 67 -0.86 10.65 0.22
C PHE A 67 0.15 9.50 0.35
N LYS A 68 -0.15 8.32 -0.18
CA LYS A 68 0.79 7.19 -0.21
C LYS A 68 2.10 7.54 -0.88
N LYS A 69 2.04 8.18 -2.05
CA LYS A 69 3.23 8.57 -2.81
C LYS A 69 4.03 9.65 -2.09
N SER A 70 3.35 10.68 -1.58
CA SER A 70 4.00 11.76 -0.83
C SER A 70 4.68 11.25 0.44
N PHE A 71 4.04 10.34 1.17
CA PHE A 71 4.62 9.73 2.36
C PHE A 71 5.85 8.88 2.02
N ALA A 72 5.78 8.07 0.96
CA ALA A 72 6.91 7.27 0.50
C ALA A 72 8.12 8.14 0.10
N ILE A 73 7.89 9.25 -0.60
CA ILE A 73 8.95 10.21 -0.98
C ILE A 73 9.56 10.86 0.26
N HIS A 74 8.73 11.26 1.22
CA HIS A 74 9.19 11.88 2.46
C HIS A 74 10.07 10.90 3.26
N GLN A 75 9.62 9.66 3.42
CA GLN A 75 10.38 8.61 4.09
C GLN A 75 11.72 8.33 3.40
N LEU A 76 11.74 8.28 2.07
CA LEU A 76 12.97 8.09 1.30
C LEU A 76 13.94 9.26 1.49
N THR A 77 13.44 10.50 1.43
CA THR A 77 14.26 11.70 1.64
C THR A 77 14.90 11.71 3.03
N LEU A 78 14.14 11.36 4.07
CA LEU A 78 14.66 11.24 5.44
C LEU A 78 15.77 10.17 5.54
N SER A 79 15.58 9.02 4.88
CA SER A 79 16.58 7.95 4.88
C SER A 79 17.89 8.36 4.18
N ILE A 80 17.80 9.09 3.06
CA ILE A 80 18.96 9.58 2.31
C ILE A 80 19.69 10.69 3.10
N GLN A 81 18.95 11.60 3.73
CA GLN A 81 19.56 12.62 4.60
C GLN A 81 20.32 11.98 5.76
N CYS A 82 19.74 10.97 6.41
CA CYS A 82 20.42 10.20 7.45
C CYS A 82 21.71 9.54 6.94
N PHE A 83 21.66 8.90 5.76
CA PHE A 83 22.84 8.28 5.15
C PHE A 83 23.92 9.29 4.75
N THR A 84 23.55 10.43 4.14
CA THR A 84 24.53 11.47 3.75
C THR A 84 25.27 12.07 4.95
N GLN A 85 24.59 12.21 6.10
CA GLN A 85 25.23 12.66 7.34
C GLN A 85 26.19 11.62 7.92
N LEU A 86 25.90 10.32 7.75
CA LEU A 86 26.83 9.24 8.11
C LEU A 86 28.08 9.23 7.23
N THR A 87 27.94 9.52 5.93
CA THR A 87 29.09 9.53 4.99
C THR A 87 29.97 10.78 5.11
N LYS A 88 29.47 11.89 5.67
CA LYS A 88 30.20 13.17 5.78
C LYS A 88 30.96 13.37 7.10
N GLY A 89 30.86 12.45 8.06
CA GLY A 89 31.43 12.63 9.39
C GLY A 89 32.54 11.65 9.73
N ASN A 90 33.80 12.05 9.52
CA ASN A 90 34.89 11.56 10.36
C ASN A 90 34.61 11.96 11.83
N THR A 91 34.85 11.00 12.72
CA THR A 91 35.06 11.11 14.19
C THR A 91 33.87 11.51 15.08
N PHE A 92 33.20 10.48 15.58
CA PHE A 92 32.93 10.17 17.01
C PHE A 92 32.03 11.07 17.89
N THR A 93 31.62 12.27 17.48
CA THR A 93 30.78 13.14 18.36
C THR A 93 29.29 13.14 17.97
N THR A 94 28.95 12.75 16.74
CA THR A 94 27.57 12.84 16.18
C THR A 94 26.67 11.64 16.48
N MET A 95 27.19 10.58 17.11
CA MET A 95 26.40 9.40 17.49
C MET A 95 25.43 9.66 18.65
N ARG A 96 25.64 10.71 19.46
CA ARG A 96 24.68 11.09 20.52
C ARG A 96 23.47 11.86 19.99
N TYR A 97 23.63 12.68 18.97
CA TYR A 97 22.53 13.53 18.48
C TYR A 97 21.55 12.80 17.56
N ILE A 98 22.02 11.85 16.74
CA ILE A 98 21.13 11.08 15.86
C ILE A 98 20.29 10.09 16.67
N CYS A 99 20.87 9.44 17.69
CA CYS A 99 20.12 8.49 18.52
C CYS A 99 19.00 9.17 19.34
N VAL A 100 19.21 10.38 19.87
CA VAL A 100 18.19 11.08 20.66
C VAL A 100 17.01 11.57 19.81
N VAL A 101 17.24 11.96 18.55
CA VAL A 101 16.16 12.50 17.69
C VAL A 101 15.36 11.39 17.00
N THR A 102 15.92 10.19 16.80
CA THR A 102 15.19 9.07 16.16
C THR A 102 14.52 8.12 17.17
N PHE A 103 14.91 8.11 18.45
CA PHE A 103 14.40 7.13 19.44
C PHE A 103 13.45 7.67 20.51
N PHE A 104 13.29 8.99 20.68
CA PHE A 104 12.30 9.58 21.60
C PHE A 104 11.19 10.31 20.84
N ARG A 105 10.37 9.55 20.13
CA ARG A 105 9.01 9.95 19.77
C ARG A 105 8.07 8.77 19.99
N HIS A 106 7.89 8.42 21.26
CA HIS A 106 6.72 7.74 21.77
C HIS A 106 6.31 8.38 23.10
#